data_AF-A0A519VTV0-F1
#
_entry.id   AF-A0A519VTV0-F1
#
_cell.length_a   1.000
_cell.length_b   1.000
_cell.length_c   1.000
_cell.angle_alpha   90.00
_cell.angle_beta   90.00
_cell.angle_gamma   90.00
#
_symmetry.space_group_name_H-M   'P 1'
#
loop_
_entity.id
_entity.type
_entity.pdbx_description
1 polymer ?
#
loop_
_entity_poly.entity_id
_entity_poly.type
_entity_poly.pdbx_seq_one_letter_code
_entity_poly.pdbx_strand_id
1 'polypeptide(L)'
;MAASPERRQRAAPAGRFVNNHLALPDQWLAWQAAGQLPCRIIHGDPKISNVLFDQDNRGLCVIDLDTVTFATLLYDFGDMARSYSNKTTEDDALMLSVFDADMYRAVKQGFTTALARLLAPIEADNLDYAAQTVIFIQAVRFLTDYLNEDVYYATRYTTQSLDRAQNQLRLLTGRTYPFPASWLVRFPPVKRLLPPVPASFAD
;
A
#
# COMPACT_ATOMS: atom_id res chain seq x y z
N MET A 1 4.88 25.23 -3.57
CA MET A 1 5.17 25.99 -2.33
C MET A 1 5.54 24.99 -1.25
N ALA A 2 6.43 25.32 -0.31
CA ALA A 2 6.76 24.41 0.78
C ALA A 2 5.61 24.38 1.81
N ALA A 3 5.31 23.20 2.37
CA ALA A 3 4.30 23.00 3.41
C ALA A 3 4.36 24.06 4.53
N SER A 4 3.24 24.40 5.16
CA SER A 4 3.28 25.23 6.38
C SER A 4 4.12 24.58 7.50
N PRO A 5 4.74 25.36 8.42
CA PRO A 5 5.44 24.80 9.58
C PRO A 5 4.59 23.84 10.41
N GLU A 6 3.29 24.14 10.56
CA GLU A 6 2.34 23.31 11.28
C GLU A 6 2.14 21.94 10.60
N ARG A 7 1.94 21.93 9.28
CA ARG A 7 1.79 20.68 8.51
C ARG A 7 3.04 19.82 8.62
N ARG A 8 4.23 20.42 8.51
CA ARG A 8 5.49 19.69 8.73
C ARG A 8 5.57 19.07 10.13
N GLN A 9 5.20 19.82 11.16
CA GLN A 9 5.22 19.33 12.54
C GLN A 9 4.29 18.13 12.73
N ARG A 10 3.05 18.21 12.20
CA ARG A 10 2.05 17.14 12.29
C ARG A 10 2.42 15.91 11.46
N ALA A 11 3.03 16.11 10.30
CA ALA A 11 3.49 15.05 9.42
C ALA A 11 4.76 14.35 9.92
N ALA A 12 5.55 14.99 10.80
CA ALA A 12 6.88 14.51 11.18
C ALA A 12 6.95 13.04 11.63
N PRO A 13 6.00 12.50 12.42
CA PRO A 13 6.02 11.08 12.77
C PRO A 13 5.82 10.14 11.58
N ALA A 14 4.87 10.46 10.69
CA ALA A 14 4.62 9.68 9.47
C ALA A 14 5.83 9.78 8.52
N GLY A 15 6.42 10.98 8.40
CA GLY A 15 7.65 11.21 7.64
C GLY A 15 8.84 10.40 8.15
N ARG A 16 9.04 10.32 9.47
CA ARG A 16 10.08 9.45 10.06
C ARG A 16 9.84 7.97 9.74
N PHE A 17 8.59 7.52 9.83
CA PHE A 17 8.26 6.14 9.46
C PHE A 17 8.59 5.87 8.00
N VAL A 18 8.15 6.73 7.08
CA VAL A 18 8.42 6.62 5.65
C VAL A 18 9.92 6.59 5.38
N ASN A 19 10.68 7.53 5.95
CA ASN A 19 12.13 7.60 5.77
C ASN A 19 12.86 6.32 6.21
N ASN A 20 12.40 5.69 7.29
CA ASN A 20 12.97 4.44 7.79
C ASN A 20 12.62 3.21 6.92
N HIS A 21 11.68 3.33 5.97
CA HIS A 21 11.20 2.24 5.12
C HIS A 21 11.33 2.53 3.62
N LEU A 22 12.13 3.55 3.23
CA LEU A 22 12.30 3.92 1.81
C LEU A 22 12.82 2.78 0.93
N ALA A 23 13.49 1.78 1.51
CA ALA A 23 14.01 0.62 0.80
C ALA A 23 12.95 -0.46 0.53
N LEU A 24 11.72 -0.33 1.05
CA LEU A 24 10.67 -1.33 0.87
C LEU A 24 10.36 -1.64 -0.61
N PRO A 25 10.29 -0.68 -1.56
CA PRO A 25 10.05 -0.98 -2.97
C PRO A 25 11.30 -1.40 -3.76
N ASP A 26 12.51 -1.36 -3.20
CA ASP A 26 13.76 -1.54 -3.96
C ASP A 26 13.82 -2.88 -4.70
N GLN A 27 13.36 -3.95 -4.06
CA GLN A 27 13.34 -5.28 -4.68
C GLN A 27 12.37 -5.34 -5.87
N TRP A 28 11.26 -4.61 -5.80
CA TRP A 28 10.31 -4.50 -6.92
C TRP A 28 10.96 -3.77 -8.09
N LEU A 29 11.61 -2.64 -7.81
CA LEU A 29 12.32 -1.86 -8.83
C LEU A 29 13.42 -2.70 -9.50
N ALA A 30 14.15 -3.50 -8.73
CA ALA A 30 15.15 -4.41 -9.25
C ALA A 30 14.54 -5.48 -10.19
N TRP A 31 13.43 -6.12 -9.79
CA TRP A 31 12.75 -7.10 -10.65
C TRP A 31 12.20 -6.48 -11.93
N GLN A 32 11.67 -5.26 -11.85
CA GLN A 32 11.16 -4.52 -13.00
C GLN A 32 12.28 -4.14 -13.96
N ALA A 33 13.40 -3.61 -13.46
CA ALA A 33 14.57 -3.26 -14.26
C ALA A 33 15.20 -4.49 -14.94
N ALA A 34 15.16 -5.65 -14.27
CA ALA A 34 15.63 -6.93 -14.80
C ALA A 34 14.62 -7.63 -15.74
N GLY A 35 13.43 -7.06 -15.97
CA GLY A 35 12.39 -7.66 -16.82
C GLY A 35 11.82 -8.98 -16.26
N GLN A 36 11.89 -9.19 -14.95
CA GLN A 36 11.46 -10.43 -14.29
C GLN A 36 9.97 -10.45 -13.96
N LEU A 37 9.35 -9.27 -13.86
CA LEU A 37 7.91 -9.16 -13.64
C LEU A 37 7.17 -9.18 -14.98
N PRO A 38 6.23 -10.13 -15.19
CA PRO A 38 5.44 -10.16 -16.41
C PRO A 38 4.61 -8.87 -16.55
N CYS A 39 4.65 -8.27 -17.74
CA CYS A 39 3.86 -7.10 -18.06
C CYS A 39 2.54 -7.54 -18.71
N ARG A 40 1.40 -7.14 -18.14
CA ARG A 40 0.05 -7.46 -18.60
C ARG A 40 -0.85 -6.23 -18.49
N ILE A 41 -2.02 -6.28 -19.11
CA ILE A 41 -3.07 -5.31 -18.84
C ILE A 41 -3.58 -5.55 -17.42
N ILE A 42 -3.61 -4.49 -16.62
CA ILE A 42 -4.13 -4.46 -15.25
C ILE A 42 -5.19 -3.36 -15.11
N HIS A 43 -5.97 -3.39 -14.03
CA HIS A 43 -6.95 -2.35 -13.73
C HIS A 43 -6.30 -1.04 -13.25
N GLY A 44 -5.30 -1.14 -12.36
CA GLY A 44 -4.57 0.02 -11.80
C GLY A 44 -5.24 0.73 -10.62
N ASP A 45 -6.50 0.44 -10.32
CA ASP A 45 -7.23 0.90 -9.11
C ASP A 45 -8.41 -0.05 -8.78
N PRO A 46 -8.16 -1.36 -8.58
CA PRO A 46 -9.21 -2.35 -8.33
C PRO A 46 -9.78 -2.29 -6.89
N LYS A 47 -9.92 -1.09 -6.30
CA LYS A 47 -10.52 -0.87 -4.98
C LYS A 47 -11.94 -1.46 -4.88
N ILE A 48 -12.39 -1.83 -3.68
CA ILE A 48 -13.65 -2.58 -3.52
C ILE A 48 -14.86 -1.79 -4.03
N SER A 49 -14.83 -0.47 -3.92
CA SER A 49 -15.89 0.41 -4.44
C SER A 49 -15.94 0.47 -5.97
N ASN A 50 -14.92 -0.04 -6.67
CA ASN A 50 -14.88 -0.18 -8.13
C ASN A 50 -15.35 -1.57 -8.60
N VAL A 51 -15.84 -2.42 -7.68
CA VAL A 51 -16.46 -3.71 -8.03
C VAL A 51 -17.95 -3.66 -7.69
N LEU A 52 -18.78 -3.89 -8.69
CA LEU A 52 -20.23 -3.96 -8.51
C LEU A 52 -20.65 -5.38 -8.13
N PHE A 53 -21.55 -5.47 -7.14
CA PHE A 53 -22.12 -6.73 -6.68
C PHE A 53 -23.65 -6.73 -6.87
N ASP A 54 -24.23 -7.90 -7.12
CA ASP A 54 -25.68 -8.07 -7.13
C ASP A 54 -26.26 -8.16 -5.70
N GLN A 55 -27.57 -8.35 -5.59
CA GLN A 55 -28.27 -8.46 -4.30
C GLN A 55 -27.86 -9.72 -3.49
N ASP A 56 -27.25 -10.71 -4.14
CA ASP A 56 -26.74 -11.94 -3.53
C ASP A 56 -25.23 -11.87 -3.25
N ASN A 57 -24.60 -10.69 -3.37
CA ASN A 57 -23.15 -10.45 -3.26
C ASN A 57 -22.29 -11.18 -4.31
N ARG A 58 -22.83 -11.47 -5.50
CA ARG A 58 -22.02 -11.96 -6.63
C ARG A 58 -21.44 -10.78 -7.42
N GLY A 59 -20.17 -10.88 -7.80
CA GLY A 59 -19.53 -9.85 -8.63
C GLY A 59 -20.16 -9.77 -10.01
N LEU A 60 -20.63 -8.57 -10.39
CA LEU A 60 -21.25 -8.27 -11.68
C LEU A 60 -20.23 -7.77 -12.69
N CYS A 61 -19.49 -6.73 -12.33
CA CYS A 61 -18.44 -6.15 -13.18
C CYS A 61 -17.50 -5.26 -12.36
N VAL A 62 -16.38 -4.91 -12.99
CA VAL A 62 -15.44 -3.90 -12.51
C VAL A 62 -15.68 -2.61 -13.31
N ILE A 63 -15.67 -1.46 -12.63
CA ILE A 63 -15.90 -0.12 -13.19
C ILE A 63 -14.66 0.76 -12.98
N ASP A 64 -14.68 2.00 -13.47
CA ASP A 64 -13.56 2.98 -13.31
C ASP A 64 -12.29 2.53 -14.07
N LEU A 65 -12.42 2.36 -15.39
CA LEU A 65 -11.38 1.81 -16.26
C LEU A 65 -10.31 2.83 -16.70
N ASP A 66 -10.33 4.05 -16.16
CA ASP A 66 -9.44 5.14 -16.57
C ASP A 66 -7.97 4.87 -16.19
N THR A 67 -7.72 3.99 -15.22
CA THR A 67 -6.38 3.60 -14.76
C THR A 67 -5.85 2.32 -15.42
N VAL A 68 -6.59 1.74 -16.37
CA VAL A 68 -6.16 0.51 -17.07
C VAL A 68 -4.84 0.76 -17.78
N THR A 69 -3.85 -0.06 -17.48
CA THR A 69 -2.48 0.13 -17.98
C THR A 69 -1.70 -1.17 -18.07
N PHE A 70 -0.48 -1.10 -18.61
CA PHE A 70 0.45 -2.21 -18.67
C PHE A 70 1.36 -2.23 -17.44
N ALA A 71 1.21 -3.24 -16.59
CA ALA A 71 2.07 -3.47 -15.42
C ALA A 71 1.99 -4.94 -14.95
N THR A 72 2.60 -5.25 -13.80
CA THR A 72 2.49 -6.58 -13.18
C THR A 72 1.17 -6.74 -12.42
N LEU A 73 0.64 -7.97 -12.39
CA LEU A 73 -0.54 -8.33 -11.59
C LEU A 73 -0.33 -8.12 -10.08
N LEU A 74 0.92 -8.07 -9.62
CA LEU A 74 1.25 -7.74 -8.23
C LEU A 74 0.68 -6.38 -7.81
N TYR A 75 0.58 -5.42 -8.74
CA TYR A 75 0.07 -4.09 -8.41
C TYR A 75 -1.43 -4.13 -8.12
N ASP A 76 -2.22 -4.73 -8.99
CA ASP A 76 -3.66 -4.93 -8.76
C ASP A 76 -3.91 -5.72 -7.48
N PHE A 77 -3.18 -6.82 -7.25
CA PHE A 77 -3.30 -7.57 -6.00
C PHE A 77 -3.03 -6.70 -4.78
N GLY A 78 -1.95 -5.92 -4.80
CA GLY A 78 -1.57 -5.08 -3.68
C GLY A 78 -2.61 -4.00 -3.38
N ASP A 79 -3.22 -3.43 -4.42
CA ASP A 79 -4.26 -2.42 -4.26
C ASP A 79 -5.60 -3.01 -3.81
N MET A 80 -5.97 -4.20 -4.31
CA MET A 80 -7.09 -4.99 -3.76
C MET A 80 -6.88 -5.29 -2.28
N ALA A 81 -5.70 -5.80 -1.91
CA ALA A 81 -5.38 -6.09 -0.52
C ALA A 81 -5.49 -4.83 0.36
N ARG A 82 -4.91 -3.71 -0.08
CA ARG A 82 -5.00 -2.41 0.60
C ARG A 82 -6.46 -2.01 0.85
N SER A 83 -7.29 -2.07 -0.18
CA SER A 83 -8.66 -1.57 -0.10
C SER A 83 -9.60 -2.54 0.62
N TYR A 84 -9.45 -3.84 0.44
CA TYR A 84 -10.46 -4.83 0.85
C TYR A 84 -10.22 -5.27 2.29
N SER A 85 -8.96 -5.28 2.73
CA SER A 85 -8.59 -5.64 4.10
C SER A 85 -8.65 -4.46 5.08
N ASN A 86 -9.18 -3.30 4.66
CA ASN A 86 -9.37 -2.17 5.56
C ASN A 86 -10.75 -2.22 6.22
N LYS A 87 -10.81 -2.35 7.55
CA LYS A 87 -12.06 -2.38 8.33
C LYS A 87 -12.75 -1.02 8.42
N THR A 88 -12.00 0.04 8.18
CA THR A 88 -12.48 1.41 8.29
C THR A 88 -12.53 2.05 6.92
N THR A 89 -13.17 3.21 6.81
CA THR A 89 -12.95 4.06 5.65
C THR A 89 -11.48 4.50 5.62
N GLU A 90 -10.96 4.79 4.43
CA GLU A 90 -9.57 5.19 4.24
C GLU A 90 -9.20 6.49 4.98
N ASP A 91 -10.21 7.29 5.34
CA ASP A 91 -10.10 8.56 6.06
C ASP A 91 -10.65 8.52 7.50
N ASP A 92 -10.86 7.33 8.08
CA ASP A 92 -11.30 7.20 9.47
C ASP A 92 -10.23 7.72 10.44
N ALA A 93 -10.56 8.83 11.12
CA ALA A 93 -9.71 9.51 12.08
C ALA A 93 -9.62 8.79 13.45
N LEU A 94 -10.55 7.89 13.77
CA LEU A 94 -10.56 7.15 15.04
C LEU A 94 -9.57 5.97 15.04
N MET A 95 -9.26 5.42 13.87
CA MET A 95 -8.09 4.57 13.58
C MET A 95 -7.84 3.38 14.53
N LEU A 96 -8.88 2.73 15.07
CA LEU A 96 -8.76 1.55 15.93
C LEU A 96 -8.93 0.26 15.10
N SER A 97 -7.82 -0.45 14.87
CA SER A 97 -7.75 -1.74 14.15
C SER A 97 -8.22 -1.72 12.68
N VAL A 98 -7.36 -1.22 11.80
CA VAL A 98 -7.63 -1.11 10.35
C VAL A 98 -7.50 -2.42 9.57
N PHE A 99 -6.67 -3.39 9.99
CA PHE A 99 -6.42 -4.60 9.17
C PHE A 99 -7.39 -5.75 9.47
N ASP A 100 -8.03 -6.28 8.44
CA ASP A 100 -8.83 -7.50 8.44
C ASP A 100 -8.04 -8.67 7.86
N ALA A 101 -7.47 -9.50 8.75
CA ALA A 101 -6.70 -10.67 8.36
C ALA A 101 -7.53 -11.75 7.68
N ASP A 102 -8.82 -11.88 8.01
CA ASP A 102 -9.69 -12.89 7.41
C ASP A 102 -10.07 -12.47 5.99
N MET A 103 -10.40 -11.19 5.80
CA MET A 103 -10.63 -10.63 4.47
C MET A 103 -9.36 -10.69 3.61
N TYR A 104 -8.19 -10.40 4.16
CA TYR A 104 -6.92 -10.54 3.44
C TYR A 104 -6.69 -11.98 2.95
N ARG A 105 -6.93 -12.98 3.81
CA ARG A 105 -6.83 -14.40 3.42
C ARG A 105 -7.84 -14.75 2.33
N ALA A 106 -9.09 -14.28 2.44
CA ALA A 106 -10.12 -14.53 1.44
C ALA A 106 -9.75 -13.91 0.08
N VAL A 107 -9.27 -12.67 0.06
CA VAL A 107 -8.80 -11.99 -1.17
C VAL A 107 -7.62 -12.74 -1.79
N LYS A 108 -6.61 -13.10 -0.98
CA LYS A 108 -5.45 -13.87 -1.47
C LYS A 108 -5.86 -15.22 -2.04
N GLN A 109 -6.75 -15.95 -1.36
CA GLN A 109 -7.25 -17.24 -1.84
C GLN A 109 -8.06 -17.08 -3.13
N GLY A 110 -8.96 -16.09 -3.21
CA GLY A 110 -9.76 -15.82 -4.41
C GLY A 110 -8.88 -15.46 -5.60
N PHE A 111 -7.94 -14.55 -5.41
CA PHE A 111 -7.00 -14.11 -6.45
C PHE A 111 -6.13 -15.25 -6.98
N THR A 112 -5.50 -16.00 -6.07
CA THR A 112 -4.64 -17.14 -6.44
C THR A 112 -5.42 -18.27 -7.12
N THR A 113 -6.63 -18.56 -6.66
CA THR A 113 -7.48 -19.60 -7.27
C THR A 113 -7.93 -19.20 -8.67
N ALA A 114 -8.43 -17.98 -8.83
CA ALA A 114 -8.93 -17.46 -10.11
C ALA A 114 -7.81 -17.34 -11.16
N LEU A 115 -6.59 -17.01 -10.73
CA LEU A 115 -5.45 -16.77 -11.62
C LEU A 115 -4.39 -17.88 -11.57
N ALA A 116 -4.70 -19.05 -11.01
CA ALA A 116 -3.73 -20.13 -10.79
C ALA A 116 -2.93 -20.54 -12.04
N ARG A 117 -3.56 -20.46 -13.23
CA ARG A 117 -2.94 -20.78 -14.51
C ARG A 117 -2.19 -19.62 -15.16
N LEU A 118 -2.40 -18.39 -14.68
CA LEU A 118 -1.86 -17.16 -15.25
C LEU A 118 -0.72 -16.56 -14.43
N LEU A 119 -0.72 -16.78 -13.11
CA LEU A 119 0.32 -16.28 -12.22
C LEU A 119 1.66 -16.91 -12.55
N ALA A 120 2.66 -16.06 -12.80
CA ALA A 120 4.04 -16.52 -12.85
C ALA A 120 4.52 -16.88 -11.43
N PRO A 121 5.50 -17.79 -11.29
CA PRO A 121 6.01 -18.17 -9.97
C PRO A 121 6.46 -16.97 -9.11
N ILE A 122 7.17 -16.01 -9.72
CA ILE A 122 7.60 -14.78 -9.04
C ILE A 122 6.41 -13.95 -8.53
N GLU A 123 5.26 -13.97 -9.20
CA GLU A 123 4.08 -13.23 -8.76
C GLU A 123 3.38 -13.97 -7.62
N ALA A 124 3.20 -15.28 -7.75
CA ALA A 124 2.58 -16.12 -6.73
C ALA A 124 3.34 -16.08 -5.40
N ASP A 125 4.67 -16.11 -5.46
CA ASP A 125 5.55 -16.13 -4.28
C ASP A 125 5.63 -14.77 -3.56
N ASN A 126 5.22 -13.67 -4.21
CA ASN A 126 5.46 -12.30 -3.72
C ASN A 126 4.18 -11.47 -3.51
N LEU A 127 3.00 -12.09 -3.43
CA LEU A 127 1.74 -11.41 -3.14
C LEU A 127 1.78 -10.61 -1.82
N ASP A 128 2.33 -11.19 -0.74
CA ASP A 128 2.40 -10.49 0.56
C ASP A 128 3.30 -9.25 0.51
N TYR A 129 4.45 -9.38 -0.16
CA TYR A 129 5.35 -8.26 -0.39
C TYR A 129 4.67 -7.19 -1.25
N ALA A 130 3.95 -7.58 -2.30
CA ALA A 130 3.26 -6.64 -3.17
C ALA A 130 2.19 -5.83 -2.43
N ALA A 131 1.39 -6.45 -1.56
CA ALA A 131 0.46 -5.75 -0.70
C ALA A 131 1.16 -4.71 0.20
N GLN A 132 2.25 -5.09 0.86
CA GLN A 132 3.02 -4.17 1.69
C GLN A 132 3.57 -2.98 0.89
N THR A 133 4.14 -3.25 -0.28
CA THR A 133 4.70 -2.22 -1.17
C THR A 133 3.63 -1.24 -1.64
N VAL A 134 2.47 -1.72 -2.09
CA VAL A 134 1.38 -0.85 -2.58
C VAL A 134 0.77 -0.01 -1.45
N ILE A 135 0.51 -0.61 -0.28
CA ILE A 135 0.05 0.11 0.91
C ILE A 135 1.04 1.24 1.28
N PHE A 136 2.35 0.93 1.28
CA PHE A 136 3.39 1.90 1.57
C PHE A 136 3.43 3.04 0.54
N ILE A 137 3.38 2.72 -0.76
CA ILE A 137 3.34 3.73 -1.82
C ILE A 137 2.13 4.65 -1.64
N GLN A 138 0.95 4.09 -1.33
CA GLN A 138 -0.25 4.89 -1.10
C GLN A 138 -0.11 5.79 0.13
N ALA A 139 0.52 5.32 1.21
CA ALA A 139 0.84 6.15 2.38
C ALA A 139 1.77 7.32 2.02
N VAL A 140 2.81 7.07 1.21
CA VAL A 140 3.74 8.09 0.72
C VAL A 140 3.01 9.13 -0.15
N ARG A 141 2.11 8.69 -1.03
CA ARG A 141 1.31 9.59 -1.88
C ARG A 141 0.44 10.52 -1.04
N PHE A 142 -0.29 9.99 -0.06
CA PHE A 142 -1.11 10.81 0.83
C PHE A 142 -0.30 11.76 1.71
N LEU A 143 0.84 11.30 2.24
CA LEU A 143 1.72 12.14 3.03
C LEU A 143 2.31 13.29 2.20
N THR A 144 2.71 12.98 0.96
CA THR A 144 3.22 13.96 0.01
C THR A 144 2.15 14.97 -0.37
N ASP A 145 0.93 14.51 -0.65
CA ASP A 145 -0.20 15.39 -0.93
C ASP A 145 -0.49 16.33 0.25
N TYR A 146 -0.50 15.80 1.47
CA TYR A 146 -0.64 16.61 2.67
C TYR A 146 0.48 17.65 2.82
N LEU A 147 1.73 17.32 2.49
CA LEU A 147 2.85 18.28 2.54
C LEU A 147 2.82 19.27 1.36
N ASN A 148 2.09 18.96 0.30
CA ASN A 148 1.92 19.82 -0.87
C ASN A 148 0.61 20.62 -0.83
N GLU A 149 -0.02 20.76 0.33
CA GLU A 149 -1.26 21.52 0.54
C GLU A 149 -2.48 20.93 -0.20
N ASP A 150 -2.59 19.59 -0.22
CA ASP A 150 -3.76 18.83 -0.71
C ASP A 150 -4.16 19.11 -2.17
N VAL A 151 -3.17 19.23 -3.06
CA VAL A 151 -3.37 19.60 -4.47
C VAL A 151 -3.80 18.45 -5.38
N TYR A 152 -3.62 17.19 -4.94
CA TYR A 152 -3.88 16.00 -5.76
C TYR A 152 -5.18 15.29 -5.35
N TYR A 153 -5.36 14.99 -4.07
CA TYR A 153 -6.57 14.31 -3.60
C TYR A 153 -7.63 15.30 -3.13
N ALA A 154 -8.89 15.02 -3.46
CA ALA A 154 -10.00 15.78 -2.90
C ALA A 154 -10.04 15.60 -1.36
N THR A 155 -10.13 16.72 -0.65
CA THR A 155 -10.24 16.79 0.81
C THR A 155 -11.51 17.53 1.24
N ARG A 156 -12.06 17.13 2.40
CA ARG A 156 -13.24 17.69 3.06
C ARG A 156 -12.85 18.48 4.31
N TYR A 157 -11.64 18.23 4.83
CA TYR A 157 -11.08 18.91 6.00
C TYR A 157 -9.55 18.93 5.90
N THR A 158 -8.93 19.88 6.60
CA THR A 158 -7.51 20.29 6.41
C THR A 158 -6.46 19.21 6.72
N THR A 159 -6.87 18.08 7.29
CA THR A 159 -5.95 17.03 7.77
C THR A 159 -6.20 15.70 7.09
N GLN A 160 -7.17 15.63 6.17
CA GLN A 160 -7.65 14.37 5.63
C GLN A 160 -6.56 13.57 4.92
N SER A 161 -5.69 14.21 4.12
CA SER A 161 -4.57 13.50 3.48
C SER A 161 -3.55 12.98 4.50
N LEU A 162 -3.33 13.67 5.63
CA LEU A 162 -2.49 13.14 6.71
C LEU A 162 -3.15 11.94 7.38
N ASP A 163 -4.45 12.01 7.64
CA ASP A 163 -5.20 10.95 8.31
C ASP A 163 -5.25 9.69 7.42
N ARG A 164 -5.44 9.86 6.11
CA ARG A 164 -5.29 8.78 5.11
C ARG A 164 -3.88 8.18 5.12
N ALA A 165 -2.83 9.01 5.14
CA ALA A 165 -1.46 8.51 5.20
C ALA A 165 -1.23 7.66 6.46
N GLN A 166 -1.70 8.14 7.62
CA GLN A 166 -1.59 7.41 8.88
C GLN A 166 -2.39 6.11 8.88
N ASN A 167 -3.57 6.10 8.28
CA ASN A 167 -4.39 4.89 8.11
C ASN A 167 -3.61 3.82 7.33
N GLN A 168 -2.98 4.19 6.20
CA GLN A 168 -2.18 3.27 5.39
C GLN A 168 -0.93 2.76 6.14
N LEU A 169 -0.24 3.60 6.91
CA LEU A 169 0.89 3.15 7.74
C LEU A 169 0.47 2.19 8.86
N ARG A 170 -0.72 2.38 9.45
CA ARG A 170 -1.31 1.44 10.40
C ARG A 170 -1.67 0.13 9.74
N LEU A 171 -2.24 0.17 8.54
CA LEU A 171 -2.59 -1.01 7.75
C LEU A 171 -1.34 -1.83 7.44
N LEU A 172 -0.25 -1.18 6.99
CA LEU A 172 1.03 -1.80 6.71
C LEU A 172 1.63 -2.54 7.92
N THR A 173 1.45 -1.98 9.12
CA THR A 173 2.02 -2.54 10.36
C THR A 173 1.08 -3.48 11.10
N GLY A 174 -0.20 -3.48 10.75
CA GLY A 174 -1.28 -4.17 11.48
C GLY A 174 -1.51 -3.63 12.90
N ARG A 175 -1.25 -2.34 13.17
CA ARG A 175 -1.23 -1.77 14.54
C ARG A 175 -1.93 -0.41 14.67
N THR A 176 -2.29 -0.07 15.91
CA THR A 176 -2.74 1.27 16.33
C THR A 176 -1.54 2.20 16.60
N TYR A 177 -1.65 3.46 16.20
CA TYR A 177 -0.67 4.55 16.34
C TYR A 177 -1.08 5.57 17.44
N PRO A 178 -0.14 6.31 18.06
CA PRO A 178 1.30 6.46 17.74
C PRO A 178 2.16 5.23 18.06
N PHE A 179 3.18 4.99 17.21
CA PHE A 179 4.16 3.94 17.45
C PHE A 179 5.07 4.33 18.65
N PRO A 180 5.22 3.50 19.69
CA PRO A 180 6.21 3.74 20.74
C PRO A 180 7.64 3.70 20.17
N ALA A 181 8.57 4.46 20.78
CA ALA A 181 9.94 4.65 20.30
C ALA A 181 10.83 3.39 20.34
N SER A 182 10.35 2.34 21.01
CA SER A 182 10.95 1.01 20.99
C SER A 182 10.03 0.09 20.17
N TRP A 183 10.60 -0.91 19.49
CA TRP A 183 9.92 -2.11 18.96
C TRP A 183 9.62 -2.17 17.45
N LEU A 184 10.59 -2.79 16.75
CA LEU A 184 10.40 -3.60 15.55
C LEU A 184 9.81 -4.97 15.95
N VAL A 185 8.54 -5.24 15.63
CA VAL A 185 8.04 -6.63 15.55
C VAL A 185 7.91 -6.98 14.08
N ARG A 186 8.58 -8.09 13.75
CA ARG A 186 8.89 -8.64 12.42
C ARG A 186 7.65 -9.24 11.77
N PHE A 187 7.33 -8.83 10.55
CA PHE A 187 6.86 -9.78 9.55
C PHE A 187 7.98 -10.81 9.31
N PRO A 188 7.68 -12.08 8.93
CA PRO A 188 8.73 -13.06 8.65
C PRO A 188 9.78 -12.42 7.75
N PRO A 189 11.08 -12.56 8.08
CA PRO A 189 12.12 -11.86 7.34
C PRO A 189 12.00 -12.25 5.86
N VAL A 190 11.77 -11.27 5.00
CA VAL A 190 12.22 -11.37 3.61
C VAL A 190 13.70 -11.76 3.72
N LYS A 191 14.08 -12.90 3.14
CA LYS A 191 15.49 -13.33 3.12
C LYS A 191 16.32 -12.11 2.71
N ARG A 192 17.15 -11.59 3.61
CA ARG A 192 18.08 -10.49 3.33
C ARG A 192 18.89 -10.90 2.10
N LEU A 193 18.60 -10.29 0.95
CA LEU A 193 19.34 -10.51 -0.30
C LEU A 193 20.33 -9.39 -0.60
N LEU A 194 20.50 -8.43 0.30
CA LEU A 194 21.49 -7.35 0.14
C LEU A 194 22.46 -7.32 1.33
N PRO A 195 23.78 -7.22 1.08
CA PRO A 195 24.75 -6.95 2.13
C PRO A 195 24.51 -5.55 2.74
N PRO A 196 24.94 -5.32 3.99
CA PRO A 196 24.81 -4.01 4.61
C PRO A 196 25.55 -2.94 3.80
N VAL A 197 24.92 -1.78 3.63
CA VAL A 197 25.55 -0.58 3.03
C VAL A 197 26.76 -0.19 3.89
N PRO A 198 27.95 0.00 3.30
CA PRO A 198 29.14 0.44 4.03
C PRO A 198 28.91 1.80 4.69
N ALA A 199 29.45 1.99 5.88
CA ALA A 199 29.33 3.21 6.69
C ALA A 199 30.03 4.46 6.10
N SER A 200 30.47 4.42 4.83
CA SER A 200 31.29 5.47 4.21
C SER A 200 30.51 6.56 3.47
N PHE A 201 29.22 6.74 3.77
CA PHE A 201 28.40 7.84 3.22
C PHE A 201 27.70 8.66 4.32
N ALA A 202 28.28 8.67 5.52
CA ALA A 202 27.92 9.61 6.56
C ALA A 202 29.12 10.52 6.83
N ASP A 203 29.34 11.47 5.93
CA ASP A 203 30.03 12.75 6.14
C ASP A 203 29.40 13.79 5.22
#